data_AF-A0A964KQK1-F1
#
_entry.id   AF-A0A964KQK1-F1
#
_cell.length_a   1.000
_cell.length_b   1.000
_cell.length_c   1.000
_cell.angle_alpha   90.00
_cell.angle_beta   90.00
_cell.angle_gamma   90.00
#
_symmetry.space_group_name_H-M   'P 1'
#
loop_
_entity.id
_entity.type
_entity.pdbx_description
1 polymer ?
#
loop_
_entity_poly.entity_id
_entity_poly.type
_entity_poly.pdbx_seq_one_letter_code
_entity_poly.pdbx_strand_id
1 'polypeptide(L)'
;MAGSHGAQPVTVLLLALDGFQGFSEGHGPQAADTVLGEWVRFLKSKLRRTDLLGRYGGEEVVVGLKGRPASRAQRSSSACGRTWPRRSRAVWRGWELTRS
;
A
#
# COMPACT_ATOMS: atom_id res chain seq x y z
N MET A 1 -25.01 10.70 -32.91
CA MET A 1 -24.13 9.66 -32.33
C MET A 1 -23.81 10.06 -30.90
N ALA A 2 -24.52 9.50 -29.91
CA ALA A 2 -24.24 9.76 -28.50
C ALA A 2 -22.98 8.98 -28.11
N GLY A 3 -21.90 9.69 -27.75
CA GLY A 3 -20.71 9.06 -27.19
C GLY A 3 -21.10 8.37 -25.88
N SER A 4 -21.01 7.04 -25.84
CA SER A 4 -21.11 6.30 -24.60
C SER A 4 -19.89 6.63 -23.74
N HIS A 5 -19.97 7.70 -22.95
CA HIS A 5 -19.11 7.87 -21.79
C HIS A 5 -19.50 6.80 -20.77
N GLY A 6 -19.14 5.54 -21.05
CA GLY A 6 -19.33 4.43 -20.13
C GLY A 6 -18.57 4.77 -18.85
N ALA A 7 -19.29 5.11 -17.80
CA ALA A 7 -18.72 5.40 -16.50
C ALA A 7 -17.90 4.18 -16.05
N GLN A 8 -16.58 4.29 -16.12
CA GLN A 8 -15.69 3.24 -15.66
C GLN A 8 -15.78 3.18 -14.14
N PRO A 9 -16.02 2.00 -13.53
CA PRO A 9 -16.11 1.89 -12.08
C PRO A 9 -14.76 2.27 -11.45
N VAL A 10 -14.81 3.07 -10.39
CA VAL A 10 -13.65 3.41 -9.56
C VAL A 10 -13.83 2.75 -8.20
N THR A 11 -12.80 2.03 -7.75
CA THR A 11 -12.74 1.53 -6.37
C THR A 11 -11.65 2.26 -5.59
N VAL A 12 -11.97 2.66 -4.36
CA VAL A 12 -11.01 3.23 -3.41
C VAL A 12 -10.71 2.20 -2.32
N LEU A 13 -9.43 2.00 -2.01
CA LEU A 13 -8.97 1.19 -0.89
C LEU A 13 -8.24 2.11 0.09
N LEU A 14 -8.61 2.03 1.37
CA LEU A 14 -7.82 2.59 2.46
C LEU A 14 -7.06 1.45 3.13
N LEU A 15 -5.74 1.59 3.22
CA LEU A 15 -4.83 0.58 3.74
C LEU A 15 -4.02 1.18 4.90
N ALA A 16 -3.83 0.40 5.96
CA ALA A 16 -2.92 0.70 7.06
C ALA A 16 -1.97 -0.47 7.30
N LEU A 17 -0.81 -0.20 7.89
CA LEU A 17 0.15 -1.23 8.29
C LEU A 17 -0.21 -1.74 9.70
N ASP A 18 -0.53 -3.02 9.81
CA ASP A 18 -0.82 -3.65 11.11
C ASP A 18 0.36 -3.48 12.08
N GLY A 19 0.10 -2.88 13.25
CA GLY A 19 1.09 -2.71 14.31
C GLY A 19 2.13 -1.60 14.06
N PHE A 20 1.89 -0.70 13.10
CA PHE A 20 2.83 0.38 12.78
C PHE A 20 3.09 1.32 13.95
N GLN A 21 2.05 1.72 14.71
CA GLN A 21 2.24 2.55 15.90
C GLN A 21 3.23 1.91 16.91
N GLY A 22 3.04 0.64 17.26
CA GLY A 22 3.94 -0.06 18.20
C GLY A 22 5.37 -0.20 17.65
N PHE A 23 5.52 -0.37 16.34
CA PHE A 23 6.84 -0.33 15.70
C PHE A 23 7.47 1.07 15.80
N SER A 24 6.71 2.12 15.50
CA SER A 24 7.15 3.50 15.54
C SER A 24 7.56 3.92 16.95
N GLU A 25 6.82 3.52 17.97
CA GLU A 25 7.15 3.76 19.38
C GLU A 25 8.44 3.02 19.79
N GLY A 26 8.63 1.78 19.32
CA GLY A 26 9.80 0.98 19.66
C GLY A 26 11.10 1.32 18.91
N HIS A 27 11.00 1.88 17.70
CA HIS A 27 12.16 2.08 16.80
C HIS A 27 12.37 3.54 16.36
N GLY A 28 11.46 4.43 16.72
CA GLY A 28 11.54 5.85 16.44
C GLY A 28 11.08 6.25 15.02
N PRO A 29 10.91 7.57 14.80
CA PRO A 29 10.26 8.11 13.61
C PRO A 29 11.03 7.83 12.31
N GLN A 30 12.36 7.79 12.35
CA GLN A 30 13.19 7.56 11.15
C GLN A 30 13.04 6.12 10.62
N ALA A 31 12.93 5.15 11.52
CA ALA A 31 12.68 3.76 11.15
C ALA A 31 11.26 3.61 10.60
N ALA A 32 10.28 4.29 11.21
CA ALA A 32 8.90 4.32 10.76
C ALA A 32 8.76 4.89 9.33
N ASP A 33 9.41 6.01 9.04
CA ASP A 33 9.42 6.62 7.71
C ASP A 33 10.06 5.71 6.66
N THR A 34 11.13 5.00 7.02
CA THR A 34 11.82 4.07 6.13
C THR A 34 10.89 2.91 5.75
N VAL A 35 10.25 2.28 6.73
CA VAL A 35 9.29 1.17 6.50
C VAL A 35 8.09 1.63 5.69
N LEU A 36 7.54 2.81 6.00
CA LEU A 36 6.42 3.37 5.25
C LEU A 36 6.82 3.62 3.78
N GLY A 37 8.02 4.14 3.55
CA GLY A 37 8.57 4.35 2.21
C GLY A 37 8.74 3.05 1.41
N GLU A 38 9.27 1.99 2.02
CA GLU A 38 9.38 0.68 1.38
C GLU A 38 8.02 0.07 1.05
N TRP A 39 7.06 0.18 1.96
CA TRP A 39 5.70 -0.30 1.75
C TRP A 39 5.03 0.42 0.57
N VAL A 40 5.14 1.74 0.51
CA VAL A 40 4.64 2.54 -0.63
C VAL A 40 5.30 2.13 -1.95
N ARG A 41 6.62 1.89 -1.97
CA ARG A 41 7.33 1.41 -3.17
C ARG A 41 6.79 0.05 -3.65
N PHE A 42 6.53 -0.87 -2.73
CA PHE A 42 5.92 -2.15 -3.10
C PHE A 42 4.50 -2.01 -3.58
N LEU A 43 3.65 -1.22 -2.92
CA LEU A 43 2.29 -0.97 -3.39
C LEU A 43 2.34 -0.42 -4.82
N LYS A 44 3.21 0.59 -5.08
CA LYS A 44 3.43 1.15 -6.41
C LYS A 44 3.86 0.09 -7.43
N SER A 45 4.68 -0.90 -7.04
CA SER A 45 5.09 -2.01 -7.93
C SER A 45 3.94 -2.96 -8.33
N LYS A 46 2.85 -2.98 -7.55
CA LYS A 46 1.66 -3.82 -7.81
C LYS A 46 0.54 -3.08 -8.55
N LEU A 47 0.65 -1.75 -8.63
CA LEU A 47 -0.36 -0.88 -9.25
C LEU A 47 -0.08 -0.63 -10.73
N ARG A 48 -1.15 -0.43 -11.50
CA ARG A 48 -1.05 -0.03 -12.90
C ARG A 48 -0.78 1.46 -12.99
N ARG A 49 -0.30 1.92 -14.14
CA ARG A 49 -0.05 3.35 -14.40
C ARG A 49 -1.29 4.24 -14.27
N THR A 50 -2.48 3.66 -14.43
CA THR A 50 -3.77 4.36 -14.31
C THR A 50 -4.31 4.40 -12.89
N ASP A 51 -3.76 3.58 -11.99
CA ASP A 51 -4.16 3.53 -10.60
C ASP A 51 -3.48 4.67 -9.84
N LEU A 52 -4.14 5.17 -8.80
CA LEU A 52 -3.64 6.24 -7.96
C LEU A 52 -3.18 5.67 -6.62
N LEU A 53 -2.10 6.22 -6.08
CA LEU A 53 -1.55 5.91 -4.77
C LEU A 53 -1.26 7.23 -4.06
N GLY A 54 -1.81 7.43 -2.87
CA GLY A 54 -1.61 8.62 -2.06
C GLY A 54 -1.45 8.28 -0.59
N ARG A 55 -0.77 9.16 0.16
CA ARG A 55 -0.76 9.10 1.62
C ARG A 55 -2.04 9.79 2.11
N TYR A 56 -2.82 9.10 2.93
CA TYR A 56 -4.07 9.64 3.49
C TYR A 56 -3.82 10.24 4.89
N GLY A 57 -3.03 9.56 5.71
CA GLY A 57 -2.70 9.97 7.08
C GLY A 57 -1.26 9.64 7.46
N GLY A 58 -0.99 9.58 8.76
CA GLY A 58 0.34 9.26 9.29
C GLY A 58 0.86 7.91 8.77
N GLU A 59 0.12 6.85 9.03
CA GLU A 59 0.45 5.47 8.63
C GLU A 59 -0.43 4.91 7.50
N GLU A 60 -1.43 5.70 7.07
CA GLU A 60 -2.47 5.26 6.15
C GLU A 60 -2.19 5.68 4.70
N VAL A 61 -2.48 4.76 3.78
CA VAL A 61 -2.29 4.93 2.35
C VAL A 61 -3.61 4.65 1.62
N VAL A 62 -3.96 5.51 0.67
CA VAL A 62 -5.14 5.38 -0.19
C VAL A 62 -4.75 4.93 -1.59
N VAL A 63 -5.51 3.98 -2.15
CA VAL A 63 -5.34 3.47 -3.50
C VAL A 63 -6.63 3.68 -4.30
N GLY A 64 -6.54 4.34 -5.45
CA GLY A 64 -7.64 4.47 -6.40
C GLY A 64 -7.46 3.55 -7.59
N LEU A 65 -8.34 2.56 -7.76
CA LEU A 65 -8.31 1.59 -8.87
C LEU A 65 -9.33 1.97 -9.94
N LYS A 66 -8.85 2.39 -11.12
CA LYS A 66 -9.73 2.74 -12.24
C LYS A 66 -10.13 1.50 -13.05
N GLY A 67 -11.39 1.41 -13.44
CA GLY A 67 -11.91 0.28 -14.22
C GLY A 67 -11.94 -1.04 -13.45
N ARG A 68 -11.92 -0.98 -12.11
CA ARG A 68 -12.07 -2.15 -11.24
C ARG A 68 -13.30 -2.00 -10.37
N PRO A 69 -14.28 -2.91 -10.48
CA PRO A 69 -15.41 -2.96 -9.56
C PRO A 69 -14.97 -3.49 -8.18
N ALA A 70 -15.64 -3.04 -7.12
CA ALA A 70 -15.28 -3.31 -5.72
C ALA A 70 -15.11 -4.80 -5.41
N SER A 71 -15.94 -5.67 -6.00
CA SER A 71 -15.89 -7.13 -5.83
C SER A 71 -14.56 -7.78 -6.27
N ARG A 72 -13.79 -7.13 -7.16
CA ARG A 72 -12.44 -7.56 -7.57
C ARG A 72 -11.33 -6.90 -6.76
N ALA A 73 -11.59 -5.75 -6.15
CA ALA A 73 -10.63 -5.03 -5.32
C ALA A 73 -10.39 -5.72 -3.97
N GLN A 74 -11.43 -6.33 -3.37
CA GLN A 74 -11.32 -7.12 -2.13
C GLN A 74 -10.23 -8.21 -2.24
N ARG A 75 -10.22 -8.96 -3.35
CA ARG A 75 -9.21 -10.01 -3.62
C ARG A 75 -7.79 -9.46 -3.75
N SER A 76 -7.64 -8.25 -4.29
CA SER A 76 -6.34 -7.60 -4.44
C SER A 76 -5.81 -7.07 -3.10
N SER A 77 -6.68 -6.53 -2.24
CA SER A 77 -6.35 -6.14 -0.87
C SER A 77 -5.88 -7.33 -0.04
N SER A 78 -6.64 -8.44 -0.05
CA SER A 78 -6.27 -9.67 0.65
C SER A 78 -4.99 -10.32 0.11
N ALA A 79 -4.68 -10.14 -1.17
CA ALA A 79 -3.44 -10.61 -1.77
C ALA A 79 -2.26 -9.72 -1.37
N CYS A 80 -2.43 -8.39 -1.33
CA CYS A 80 -1.35 -7.46 -0.97
C CYS A 80 -0.86 -7.68 0.47
N GLY A 81 -1.79 -7.84 1.43
CA GLY A 81 -1.46 -8.17 2.83
C GLY A 81 -0.77 -9.54 3.02
N ARG A 82 -0.98 -10.50 2.10
CA ARG A 82 -0.31 -11.82 2.13
C ARG A 82 1.01 -11.86 1.34
N THR A 83 1.16 -11.01 0.34
CA THR A 83 2.28 -11.04 -0.63
C THR A 83 3.40 -10.06 -0.32
N TRP A 84 3.21 -9.12 0.62
CA TRP A 84 4.35 -8.43 1.22
C TRP A 84 5.26 -9.50 1.87
N PRO A 85 6.53 -9.63 1.43
CA PRO A 85 7.34 -10.79 1.75
C PRO A 85 7.41 -11.03 3.25
N ARG A 86 7.22 -12.28 3.71
CA ARG A 86 7.52 -12.66 5.10
C ARG A 86 8.96 -12.28 5.51
N ARG A 87 9.88 -12.17 4.54
CA ARG A 87 11.27 -11.67 4.72
C ARG A 87 11.33 -10.20 5.15
N SER A 88 10.42 -9.36 4.68
CA SER A 88 10.31 -7.96 5.14
C SER A 88 9.74 -7.87 6.56
N ARG A 89 9.03 -8.91 7.02
CA ARG A 89 8.67 -9.14 8.43
C ARG A 89 9.89 -9.55 9.29
N ALA A 90 10.98 -10.02 8.67
CA ALA A 90 12.26 -10.31 9.33
C ALA A 90 13.14 -9.04 9.44
N VAL A 91 13.12 -8.14 8.45
CA VAL A 91 13.67 -6.78 8.58
C VAL A 91 13.00 -6.02 9.75
N TRP A 92 11.70 -6.26 9.93
CA TRP A 92 10.89 -5.83 11.09
C TRP A 92 11.38 -6.33 12.47
N ARG A 93 12.15 -7.43 12.54
CA ARG A 93 12.73 -7.97 13.79
C ARG A 93 14.26 -7.87 13.87
N GLY A 94 14.91 -7.38 12.82
CA GLY A 94 16.35 -7.24 12.73
C GLY A 94 16.68 -6.38 11.53
N TRP A 95 17.00 -5.11 11.77
CA TRP A 95 17.52 -4.21 10.75
C TRP A 95 18.89 -4.71 10.26
N GLU A 96 18.93 -5.21 9.02
CA GLU A 96 20.02 -4.92 8.09
C GLU A 96 19.40 -4.11 6.95
N LEU A 97 19.46 -2.79 7.05
CA LEU A 97 19.33 -1.91 5.90
C LEU A 97 20.73 -1.38 5.61
N THR A 98 21.43 -2.08 4.71
CA THR A 98 22.67 -1.57 4.12
C THR A 98 22.34 -0.25 3.43
N ARG A 99 22.93 0.83 3.96
CA ARG A 99 23.11 2.08 3.20
C ARG A 99 23.86 1.74 1.92
N SER A 100 23.40 2.28 0.80
CA SER A 100 24.27 2.59 -0.35
C SER A 100 24.12 4.08 -0.63
#